data_AF-E0S7P3-F1
#
_entry.id   AF-E0S7P3-F1
#
_cell.length_a   1.000
_cell.length_b   1.000
_cell.length_c   1.000
_cell.angle_alpha   90.00
_cell.angle_beta   90.00
_cell.angle_gamma   90.00
#
_symmetry.space_group_name_H-M   'P 1'
#
loop_
_entity.id
_entity.type
_entity.pdbx_description
1 polymer ?
#
loop_
_entity_poly.entity_id
_entity_poly.type
_entity_poly.pdbx_seq_one_letter_code
_entity_poly.pdbx_strand_id
1 'polypeptide(L)'
;MKITDLQNEVNHLLFLYFTSIGVIQRDAGLGDIYDKMEELKREIDDCRKRIMRLMDSEEVDVELCNDYKEIITEGKEFVRDGLSFLDKLLKKDYGPGNY
;
A
#
# COMPACT_ATOMS: atom_id res chain seq x y z
N MET A 1 18.68 3.53 8.28
CA MET A 1 18.71 2.05 8.47
C MET A 1 17.64 1.52 7.54
N LYS A 2 17.94 0.52 6.73
CA LYS A 2 17.01 -0.02 5.72
C LYS A 2 15.61 -0.31 6.27
N ILE A 3 15.53 -0.85 7.49
CA ILE A 3 14.26 -1.06 8.21
C ILE A 3 13.51 0.24 8.51
N THR A 4 14.20 1.30 8.97
CA THR A 4 13.60 2.62 9.20
C THR A 4 13.10 3.22 7.89
N ASP A 5 13.85 3.06 6.81
CA ASP A 5 13.48 3.59 5.50
C ASP A 5 12.25 2.83 4.94
N LEU A 6 12.21 1.51 5.11
CA LEU A 6 11.05 0.69 4.78
C LEU A 6 9.83 1.05 5.64
N GLN A 7 10.02 1.24 6.94
CA GLN A 7 8.97 1.66 7.86
C GLN A 7 8.39 3.03 7.47
N ASN A 8 9.23 3.97 7.06
CA ASN A 8 8.80 5.28 6.58
C ASN A 8 7.95 5.16 5.30
N GLU A 9 8.38 4.34 4.33
CA GLU A 9 7.61 4.14 3.11
C GLU A 9 6.28 3.40 3.36
N VAL A 10 6.25 2.41 4.25
CA VAL A 10 5.01 1.72 4.64
C VAL A 10 4.04 2.69 5.34
N ASN A 11 4.54 3.53 6.25
CA ASN A 11 3.73 4.57 6.90
C ASN A 11 3.19 5.57 5.90
N HIS A 12 3.99 5.97 4.92
CA HIS A 12 3.56 6.86 3.85
C HIS A 12 2.48 6.22 2.97
N LEU A 13 2.61 4.94 2.64
CA LEU A 13 1.59 4.19 1.91
C LEU A 13 0.25 4.13 2.68
N LEU A 14 0.29 3.89 4.00
CA LEU A 14 -0.90 3.93 4.86
C LEU A 14 -1.56 5.31 4.85
N PHE A 15 -0.76 6.38 4.93
CA PHE A 15 -1.26 7.74 4.81
C PHE A 15 -1.97 7.98 3.47
N LEU A 16 -1.38 7.57 2.34
CA LEU A 16 -1.98 7.71 1.01
C LEU A 16 -3.30 6.96 0.88
N TYR A 17 -3.44 5.79 1.52
CA TYR A 17 -4.72 5.07 1.57
C TYR A 17 -5.80 5.84 2.33
N PHE A 18 -5.49 6.37 3.51
CA PHE A 18 -6.46 7.18 4.27
C PHE A 18 -6.82 8.46 3.52
N THR A 19 -5.86 9.12 2.88
CA THR A 19 -6.11 10.28 2.03
C THR A 19 -7.02 9.93 0.86
N SER A 20 -6.82 8.78 0.21
CA SER A 20 -7.68 8.33 -0.89
C SER A 20 -9.13 8.12 -0.44
N ILE A 21 -9.34 7.47 0.70
CA ILE A 21 -10.67 7.31 1.30
C ILE A 21 -11.29 8.68 1.61
N GLY A 22 -10.51 9.59 2.20
CA GLY A 22 -10.97 10.94 2.53
C GLY A 22 -11.36 11.77 1.31
N VAL A 23 -10.61 11.67 0.20
CA VAL A 23 -10.95 12.32 -1.07
C VAL A 23 -12.24 11.74 -1.63
N ILE A 24 -12.39 10.40 -1.67
CA ILE A 24 -13.64 9.78 -2.12
C ILE A 24 -14.83 10.23 -1.28
N GLN A 25 -14.69 10.27 0.04
CA GLN A 25 -15.80 10.62 0.95
C GLN A 25 -16.19 12.09 0.87
N ARG A 26 -15.21 13.00 0.79
CA ARG A 26 -15.45 14.45 0.82
C ARG A 26 -15.79 15.01 -0.55
N ASP A 27 -15.14 14.51 -1.59
CA ASP A 27 -15.18 15.10 -2.92
C ASP A 27 -16.13 14.31 -3.86
N ALA A 28 -16.88 13.33 -3.33
CA ALA A 28 -17.89 12.59 -4.08
C ALA A 28 -18.89 13.54 -4.76
N GLY A 29 -18.94 13.48 -6.09
CA GLY A 29 -19.82 14.32 -6.91
C GLY A 29 -19.20 15.66 -7.35
N LEU A 30 -17.96 15.96 -6.95
CA LEU A 30 -17.20 17.06 -7.55
C LEU A 30 -16.59 16.60 -8.89
N GLY A 31 -16.56 17.49 -9.88
CA GLY A 31 -16.05 17.17 -11.22
C GLY A 31 -14.55 16.88 -11.27
N ASP A 32 -13.78 17.33 -10.27
CA ASP A 32 -12.32 17.20 -10.19
C ASP A 32 -11.85 15.95 -9.42
N ILE A 33 -12.78 15.13 -8.91
CA ILE A 33 -12.43 13.94 -8.12
C ILE A 33 -11.56 12.96 -8.90
N TYR A 34 -11.84 12.78 -10.20
CA TYR A 34 -11.08 11.85 -11.03
C TYR A 34 -9.61 12.25 -11.17
N ASP A 35 -9.34 13.55 -11.32
CA ASP A 35 -7.98 14.07 -11.45
C ASP A 35 -7.20 13.86 -10.14
N LYS A 36 -7.82 14.20 -8.99
CA LYS A 36 -7.23 13.97 -7.66
C LYS A 36 -6.95 12.49 -7.38
N MET A 37 -7.86 11.61 -7.81
CA MET A 37 -7.70 10.16 -7.65
C MET A 37 -6.58 9.60 -8.54
N GLU A 38 -6.42 10.13 -9.76
CA GLU A 38 -5.31 9.75 -10.64
C GLU A 38 -3.95 10.24 -10.12
N GLU A 39 -3.88 11.44 -9.53
CA GLU A 39 -2.67 11.91 -8.83
C GLU A 39 -2.30 10.99 -7.65
N LEU A 40 -3.27 10.69 -6.78
CA LEU A 40 -3.06 9.79 -5.63
C LEU A 40 -2.63 8.39 -6.07
N LYS A 41 -3.20 7.88 -7.14
CA LYS A 41 -2.81 6.59 -7.71
C LYS A 41 -1.35 6.56 -8.17
N ARG A 42 -0.88 7.64 -8.82
CA ARG A 42 0.54 7.76 -9.22
C ARG A 42 1.45 7.78 -8.00
N GLU A 43 1.09 8.54 -6.96
CA GLU A 43 1.87 8.59 -5.71
C GLU A 43 1.93 7.22 -5.02
N ILE A 44 0.81 6.49 -4.98
CA ILE A 44 0.74 5.12 -4.44
C ILE A 44 1.66 4.19 -5.23
N ASP A 45 1.60 4.21 -6.56
CA ASP A 45 2.44 3.37 -7.41
C ASP A 45 3.92 3.68 -7.22
N ASP A 46 4.29 4.95 -7.10
CA ASP A 46 5.67 5.34 -6.84
C ASP A 46 6.15 4.95 -5.44
N CYS A 47 5.30 5.06 -4.42
CA CYS A 47 5.60 4.55 -3.08
C CYS A 47 5.80 3.03 -3.08
N ARG A 48 4.95 2.28 -3.79
CA ARG A 48 5.10 0.83 -3.94
C ARG A 48 6.42 0.46 -4.62
N LYS A 49 6.84 1.18 -5.67
CA LYS A 49 8.14 0.96 -6.32
C LYS A 49 9.30 1.20 -5.35
N ARG A 50 9.23 2.23 -4.50
CA ARG A 50 10.27 2.51 -3.49
C ARG A 50 10.35 1.39 -2.45
N ILE A 51 9.20 0.92 -1.96
CA ILE A 51 9.12 -0.24 -1.04
C ILE A 51 9.77 -1.47 -1.68
N MET A 52 9.43 -1.80 -2.93
CA MET A 52 10.02 -2.95 -3.62
C MET A 52 11.54 -2.82 -3.76
N ARG A 53 12.05 -1.63 -4.14
CA ARG A 53 13.50 -1.39 -4.23
C ARG A 53 14.20 -1.56 -2.88
N LEU A 54 13.59 -1.11 -1.79
CA LEU A 54 14.14 -1.30 -0.45
C LEU A 54 14.12 -2.77 -0.05
N MET A 55 13.06 -3.51 -0.39
CA MET A 55 12.99 -4.95 -0.12
C MET A 55 14.01 -5.75 -0.93
N ASP A 56 14.21 -5.40 -2.20
CA ASP A 56 15.08 -6.10 -3.15
C ASP A 56 16.57 -5.73 -3.01
N SER A 57 16.92 -4.69 -2.24
CA SER A 57 18.34 -4.34 -2.05
C SER A 57 19.06 -5.44 -1.26
N GLU A 58 20.12 -6.04 -1.82
CA GLU A 58 20.94 -7.05 -1.13
C GLU A 58 21.88 -6.45 -0.07
N GLU A 59 21.63 -5.22 0.42
CA GLU A 59 22.39 -4.68 1.54
C GLU A 59 22.21 -5.59 2.75
N VAL A 60 23.32 -6.23 3.14
CA VAL A 60 23.45 -7.12 4.28
C VAL A 60 23.03 -6.34 5.52
N ASP A 61 21.76 -6.51 5.91
CA ASP A 61 21.27 -6.00 7.18
C ASP A 61 22.15 -6.60 8.28
N VAL A 62 22.89 -5.71 8.93
CA VAL A 62 23.71 -5.98 10.11
C VAL A 62 22.90 -6.85 11.06
N GLU A 63 23.31 -8.12 11.19
CA GLU A 63 22.88 -9.14 12.14
C GLU A 63 21.56 -8.81 12.86
N LEU A 64 20.45 -8.92 12.13
CA LEU A 64 19.12 -8.79 12.73
C LEU A 64 18.94 -9.90 13.77
N CYS A 65 18.80 -9.50 15.04
CA CYS A 65 18.43 -10.39 16.15
C CYS A 65 17.22 -11.25 15.73
N ASN A 66 17.20 -12.52 16.14
CA ASN A 66 16.16 -13.49 15.73
C ASN A 66 14.73 -12.96 15.91
N ASP A 67 14.49 -12.13 16.93
CA ASP A 67 13.20 -11.50 17.20
C ASP A 67 12.71 -10.61 16.04
N TYR A 68 13.61 -9.92 15.33
CA TYR A 68 13.24 -9.08 14.19
C TYR A 68 12.82 -9.90 12.97
N LYS A 69 13.35 -11.11 12.79
CA LYS A 69 12.91 -11.99 11.69
C LYS A 69 11.47 -12.44 11.91
N GLU A 70 11.10 -12.72 13.15
CA GLU A 70 9.73 -13.07 13.53
C GLU A 70 8.78 -11.89 13.27
N ILE A 71 9.13 -10.69 13.75
CA ILE A 71 8.34 -9.46 13.55
C ILE A 71 8.18 -9.13 12.05
N ILE A 72 9.25 -9.25 11.25
CA ILE A 72 9.18 -9.03 9.79
C ILE A 72 8.28 -10.07 9.13
N THR A 73 8.32 -11.32 9.60
CA THR A 73 7.47 -12.39 9.07
C THR A 73 6.01 -12.07 9.36
N GLU A 74 5.66 -11.75 10.61
CA GLU A 74 4.31 -11.33 11.00
C GLU A 74 3.82 -10.13 10.18
N GLY A 75 4.68 -9.11 9.98
CA GLY A 75 4.35 -7.95 9.16
C GLY A 75 4.06 -8.29 7.70
N LYS A 76 4.80 -9.24 7.11
CA LYS A 76 4.55 -9.73 5.75
C LYS A 76 3.22 -10.46 5.63
N GLU A 77 2.85 -11.24 6.65
CA GLU A 77 1.55 -11.92 6.69
C GLU A 77 0.41 -10.92 6.77
N PHE A 78 0.55 -9.88 7.62
CA PHE A 78 -0.43 -8.82 7.74
C PHE A 78 -0.63 -8.06 6.42
N VAL A 79 0.45 -7.72 5.71
CA VAL A 79 0.38 -7.07 4.39
C VAL A 79 -0.31 -7.96 3.36
N ARG A 80 0.02 -9.26 3.34
CA ARG A 80 -0.63 -10.24 2.46
C ARG A 80 -2.14 -10.32 2.73
N ASP A 81 -2.54 -10.30 4.00
CA ASP A 81 -3.94 -10.32 4.38
C ASP A 81 -4.67 -9.02 3.97
N GLY A 82 -4.00 -7.87 4.12
CA GLY A 82 -4.49 -6.58 3.63
C GLY A 82 -4.69 -6.55 2.10
N LEU A 83 -3.73 -7.09 1.34
CA LEU A 83 -3.86 -7.22 -0.12
C LEU A 83 -5.00 -8.17 -0.51
N SER A 84 -5.14 -9.31 0.16
CA SER A 84 -6.25 -10.25 -0.04
C SER A 84 -7.62 -9.62 0.26
N PHE A 85 -7.69 -8.78 1.29
CA PHE A 85 -8.88 -7.98 1.60
C PHE A 85 -9.20 -7.01 0.46
N LEU A 86 -8.21 -6.26 -0.04
CA LEU A 86 -8.39 -5.33 -1.17
C LEU A 86 -8.86 -6.06 -2.44
N ASP A 87 -8.27 -7.21 -2.77
CA ASP A 87 -8.70 -8.03 -3.90
C ASP A 87 -10.17 -8.48 -3.79
N LYS A 88 -10.63 -8.83 -2.59
CA LYS A 88 -12.03 -9.19 -2.34
C LYS A 88 -12.97 -8.00 -2.40
N LEU A 89 -12.53 -6.84 -1.93
CA LEU A 89 -13.28 -5.58 -2.03
C LEU A 89 -13.46 -5.19 -3.51
N LEU A 90 -12.39 -5.28 -4.29
CA LEU A 90 -12.35 -4.90 -5.71
C LEU A 90 -12.99 -5.93 -6.64
N LYS A 91 -13.08 -7.21 -6.25
CA LYS A 91 -13.79 -8.25 -7.01
C LYS A 91 -15.32 -8.09 -7.01
N LYS A 92 -15.89 -7.20 -6.21
CA LYS A 92 -17.36 -7.08 -6.05
C LYS A 92 -18.07 -6.15 -7.04
N ASP A 93 -17.44 -5.77 -8.14
CA ASP A 93 -18.07 -4.99 -9.23
C ASP A 93 -18.12 -5.69 -10.61
N TYR A 94 -17.82 -6.99 -10.71
CA TYR A 94 -18.30 -7.78 -11.85
C TYR A 94 -19.66 -8.41 -11.51
N GLY A 95 -20.68 -7.55 -11.42
CA GLY A 95 -22.04 -8.01 -11.66
C GLY A 95 -22.11 -8.58 -13.09
N PRO A 96 -22.88 -9.66 -13.32
CA PRO A 96 -23.17 -10.11 -14.67
C PRO A 96 -24.06 -9.05 -15.34
N GLY A 97 -23.43 -8.10 -16.04
CA GLY A 97 -24.10 -7.27 -17.01
C GLY A 97 -24.44 -8.11 -18.24
N ASN A 98 -25.69 -8.57 -18.27
CA ASN A 98 -26.50 -9.05 -19.41
C ASN A 98 -25.78 -9.43 -20.72
N TYR A 99 -25.95 -10.70 -21.11
CA TYR A 99 -26.64 -11.03 -22.36
C TYR A 99 -27.71 -12.08 -22.08
#